data_AF-A0A1Y1YD65-F1
#
_entry.id   AF-A0A1Y1YD65-F1
#
_cell.length_a   1.000
_cell.length_b   1.000
_cell.length_c   1.000
_cell.angle_alpha   90.00
_cell.angle_beta   90.00
_cell.angle_gamma   90.00
#
_symmetry.space_group_name_H-M   'P 1'
#
loop_
_entity.id
_entity.type
_entity.pdbx_description
1 polymer ?
#
loop_
_entity_poly.entity_id
_entity_poly.type
_entity_poly.pdbx_seq_one_letter_code
_entity_poly.pdbx_strand_id
1 'polypeptide(L)'
;MFSKLSALTVLATAATAIAAPAAAATDKYQWLVTGYTNTCTAATCYYGFNVSGETGPRGQPAFDATGCSGNTIPTTLKSCAVVGLDLPGDVETSEENLGIDVGANVFVKLSFHQEGVEYTYTGNQTVKPTFGGPLEFYITPTVVTGVPDKA
;
A
#
# COMPACT_ATOMS: atom_id res chain seq x y z
N MET A 1 -38.88 19.00 -59.16
CA MET A 1 -37.60 18.34 -58.84
C MET A 1 -37.05 18.98 -57.58
N PHE A 2 -37.17 18.32 -56.42
CA PHE A 2 -36.59 18.81 -55.16
C PHE A 2 -35.71 17.70 -54.60
N SER A 3 -34.40 17.93 -54.63
CA SER A 3 -33.39 16.96 -54.21
C SER A 3 -33.10 17.09 -52.72
N LYS A 4 -32.85 15.95 -52.10
CA LYS A 4 -32.86 15.66 -50.67
C LYS A 4 -31.66 16.26 -49.94
N LEU A 5 -31.90 16.98 -48.85
CA LEU A 5 -30.87 17.32 -47.85
C LEU A 5 -30.65 16.10 -46.95
N SER A 6 -29.43 15.55 -46.99
CA SER A 6 -28.99 14.48 -46.08
C SER A 6 -28.56 15.11 -44.75
N ALA A 7 -29.25 14.79 -43.66
CA ALA A 7 -28.84 15.15 -42.32
C ALA A 7 -27.87 14.09 -41.78
N LEU A 8 -26.61 14.47 -41.56
CA LEU A 8 -25.64 13.69 -40.81
C LEU A 8 -25.89 13.96 -39.31
N THR A 9 -26.42 12.98 -38.59
CA THR A 9 -26.49 12.99 -37.12
C THR A 9 -25.20 12.44 -36.54
N VAL A 10 -24.36 13.31 -35.99
CA VAL A 10 -23.17 12.94 -35.19
C VAL A 10 -23.66 12.66 -33.76
N LEU A 11 -23.63 11.40 -33.31
CA LEU A 11 -23.83 11.07 -31.90
C LEU A 11 -22.57 11.43 -31.11
N ALA A 12 -22.67 12.43 -30.24
CA ALA A 12 -21.66 12.71 -29.23
C ALA A 12 -21.82 11.72 -28.06
N THR A 13 -20.92 10.74 -27.96
CA THR A 13 -20.76 9.93 -26.75
C THR A 13 -20.11 10.78 -25.66
N ALA A 14 -20.92 11.25 -24.70
CA ALA A 14 -20.42 11.89 -23.50
C ALA A 14 -19.78 10.82 -22.60
N ALA A 15 -18.45 10.80 -22.54
CA ALA A 15 -17.72 10.06 -21.53
C ALA A 15 -17.96 10.73 -20.17
N THR A 16 -18.80 10.15 -19.34
CA THR A 16 -18.92 10.55 -17.93
C THR A 16 -17.66 10.11 -17.20
N ALA A 17 -16.76 11.05 -16.93
CA ALA A 17 -15.65 10.83 -16.02
C ALA A 17 -16.22 10.61 -14.61
N ILE A 18 -16.18 9.36 -14.14
CA ILE A 18 -16.49 9.04 -12.74
C ILE A 18 -15.42 9.72 -11.90
N ALA A 19 -15.83 10.70 -11.10
CA ALA A 19 -14.94 11.35 -10.16
C ALA A 19 -14.43 10.30 -9.18
N ALA A 20 -13.11 10.09 -9.15
CA ALA A 20 -12.49 9.23 -8.16
C ALA A 20 -12.83 9.76 -6.75
N PRO A 21 -13.25 8.89 -5.81
CA PRO A 21 -13.54 9.33 -4.46
C PRO A 21 -12.30 9.96 -3.82
N ALA A 22 -12.49 11.10 -3.16
CA ALA A 22 -11.40 11.83 -2.52
C ALA A 22 -10.69 10.94 -1.49
N ALA A 23 -9.36 10.84 -1.64
CA ALA A 23 -8.46 10.22 -0.68
C ALA A 23 -8.76 10.69 0.75
N ALA A 24 -9.10 9.74 1.63
CA ALA A 24 -9.54 10.02 2.97
C ALA A 24 -8.37 10.19 3.95
N ALA A 25 -8.51 11.11 4.93
CA ALA A 25 -7.59 11.25 6.06
C ALA A 25 -7.36 9.92 6.78
N THR A 26 -6.10 9.64 7.11
CA THR A 26 -5.58 8.35 7.58
C THR A 26 -5.33 8.30 9.09
N ASP A 27 -5.60 9.40 9.80
CA ASP A 27 -5.18 9.69 11.18
C ASP A 27 -5.61 8.65 12.25
N LYS A 28 -6.43 7.66 11.88
CA LYS A 28 -6.89 6.57 12.75
C LYS A 28 -6.76 5.17 12.15
N TYR A 29 -6.24 5.03 10.93
CA TYR A 29 -5.97 3.73 10.34
C TYR A 29 -4.50 3.43 10.60
N GLN A 30 -4.19 2.57 11.57
CA GLN A 30 -2.82 2.25 11.95
C GLN A 30 -2.53 0.79 11.65
N TRP A 31 -1.31 0.53 11.20
CA TRP A 31 -0.81 -0.81 10.97
C TRP A 31 0.21 -1.14 12.03
N LEU A 32 -0.01 -2.26 12.71
CA LEU A 32 0.93 -2.80 13.67
C LEU A 32 1.96 -3.64 12.92
N VAL A 33 3.23 -3.29 13.10
CA VAL A 33 4.35 -4.12 12.69
C VAL A 33 4.82 -4.91 13.90
N THR A 34 4.87 -6.24 13.77
CA THR A 34 5.31 -7.14 14.84
C THR A 34 6.50 -7.98 14.42
N GLY A 35 7.25 -8.46 15.41
CA GLY A 35 8.37 -9.36 15.19
C GLY A 35 9.49 -8.73 14.35
N TYR A 36 9.60 -7.39 14.32
CA TYR A 36 10.58 -6.73 13.50
C TYR A 36 11.99 -7.05 13.96
N THR A 37 12.79 -7.56 13.04
CA THR A 37 14.19 -7.88 13.24
C THR A 37 15.01 -7.32 12.10
N ASN A 38 16.22 -6.84 12.41
CA ASN A 38 17.21 -6.52 11.40
C ASN A 38 18.56 -7.14 11.75
N THR A 39 19.18 -7.79 10.76
CA THR A 39 20.54 -8.33 10.88
C THR A 39 21.41 -7.75 9.78
N CYS A 40 22.42 -7.00 10.17
CA CYS A 40 23.35 -6.34 9.24
C CYS A 40 24.70 -7.04 9.21
N THR A 41 25.18 -7.31 8.00
CA THR A 41 26.57 -7.69 7.69
C THR A 41 27.30 -6.48 7.12
N ALA A 42 28.61 -6.61 6.87
CA ALA A 42 29.40 -5.56 6.23
C ALA A 42 28.89 -5.17 4.81
N ALA A 43 28.13 -6.05 4.15
CA ALA A 43 27.68 -5.85 2.77
C ALA A 43 26.17 -5.56 2.64
N THR A 44 25.35 -6.11 3.54
CA THR A 44 23.89 -6.00 3.46
C THR A 44 23.25 -6.22 4.83
N CYS A 45 22.10 -5.62 5.02
CA CYS A 45 21.11 -5.88 6.05
C CYS A 45 19.97 -6.74 5.51
N TYR A 46 19.45 -7.59 6.37
CA TYR A 46 18.24 -8.38 6.17
C TYR A 46 17.21 -7.96 7.20
N TYR A 47 15.97 -7.86 6.75
CA TYR A 47 14.83 -7.44 7.55
C TYR A 47 13.75 -8.52 7.52
N GLY A 48 13.08 -8.73 8.64
CA GLY A 48 11.95 -9.65 8.73
C GLY A 48 10.94 -9.16 9.77
N PHE A 49 9.66 -9.19 9.41
CA PHE A 49 8.55 -8.75 10.24
C PHE A 49 7.19 -9.24 9.69
N ASN A 50 6.13 -8.98 10.44
CA ASN A 50 4.75 -9.13 10.01
C ASN A 50 4.03 -7.78 10.13
N VAL A 51 2.96 -7.60 9.38
CA VAL A 51 2.15 -6.38 9.40
C VAL A 51 0.68 -6.74 9.50
N SER A 52 -0.04 -6.14 10.43
CA SER A 52 -1.48 -6.32 10.57
C SER A 52 -2.19 -4.97 10.70
N GLY A 53 -3.39 -4.87 10.17
CA GLY A 53 -4.27 -3.71 10.35
C GLY A 53 -5.67 -4.16 10.75
N GLU A 54 -6.27 -3.46 11.71
CA GLU A 54 -7.70 -3.64 12.03
C GLU A 54 -8.57 -2.86 11.03
N THR A 55 -9.87 -3.18 10.96
CA THR A 55 -10.82 -2.45 10.12
C THR A 55 -10.73 -0.94 10.38
N GLY A 56 -10.47 -0.19 9.31
CA GLY A 56 -10.28 1.25 9.43
C GLY A 56 -11.60 2.01 9.64
N PRO A 57 -11.52 3.27 10.10
CA PRO A 57 -12.69 4.09 10.47
C PRO A 57 -13.63 4.41 9.30
N ARG A 58 -13.22 4.15 8.05
CA ARG A 58 -14.01 4.41 6.84
C ARG A 58 -14.29 3.13 6.06
N GLY A 59 -14.19 1.98 6.71
CA GLY A 59 -14.46 0.68 6.10
C GLY A 59 -13.26 0.10 5.35
N GLN A 60 -12.04 0.60 5.61
CA GLN A 60 -10.83 -0.07 5.12
C GLN A 60 -10.79 -1.50 5.67
N PRO A 61 -10.38 -2.50 4.87
CA PRO A 61 -10.39 -3.89 5.29
C PRO A 61 -9.36 -4.11 6.41
N ALA A 62 -9.68 -5.02 7.33
CA ALA A 62 -8.66 -5.62 8.18
C ALA A 62 -7.75 -6.51 7.32
N PHE A 63 -6.49 -6.63 7.72
CA PHE A 63 -5.54 -7.54 7.06
C PHE A 63 -4.48 -8.05 8.02
N ASP A 64 -3.91 -9.20 7.68
CA ASP A 64 -2.74 -9.78 8.32
C ASP A 64 -1.76 -10.23 7.24
N ALA A 65 -0.54 -9.73 7.25
CA ALA A 65 0.51 -10.08 6.32
C ALA A 65 1.71 -10.64 7.09
N THR A 66 2.11 -11.86 6.77
CA THR A 66 3.22 -12.54 7.44
C THR A 66 4.37 -12.85 6.50
N GLY A 67 5.58 -12.94 7.07
CA GLY A 67 6.80 -13.21 6.32
C GLY A 67 7.17 -12.04 5.39
N CYS A 68 6.91 -10.81 5.82
CA CYS A 68 7.39 -9.62 5.14
C CYS A 68 8.91 -9.54 5.36
N SER A 69 9.66 -9.37 4.28
CA SER A 69 11.11 -9.34 4.35
C SER A 69 11.71 -8.56 3.19
N GLY A 70 12.89 -8.03 3.45
CA GLY A 70 13.68 -7.42 2.39
C GLY A 70 15.14 -7.28 2.76
N ASN A 71 15.86 -6.62 1.87
CA ASN A 71 17.29 -6.43 1.96
C ASN A 71 17.65 -5.00 1.54
N THR A 72 18.89 -4.62 1.74
CA THR A 72 19.40 -3.25 1.56
C THR A 72 19.38 -2.74 0.11
N ILE A 73 18.83 -3.49 -0.85
CA ILE A 73 18.75 -3.07 -2.24
C ILE A 73 17.41 -2.31 -2.43
N PRO A 74 17.46 -0.97 -2.53
CA PRO A 74 16.32 -0.11 -2.23
C PRO A 74 15.48 0.19 -3.47
N THR A 75 14.96 -0.81 -4.16
CA THR A 75 14.34 -0.50 -5.47
C THR A 75 12.92 -0.98 -5.68
N THR A 76 12.34 -1.82 -4.82
CA THR A 76 10.96 -2.28 -5.06
C THR A 76 10.29 -2.76 -3.78
N LEU A 77 9.06 -2.30 -3.58
CA LEU A 77 8.09 -2.94 -2.68
C LEU A 77 7.90 -4.40 -3.12
N LYS A 78 7.80 -5.30 -2.15
CA LYS A 78 7.62 -6.74 -2.40
C LYS A 78 6.48 -7.26 -1.55
N SER A 79 5.64 -8.10 -2.14
CA SER A 79 4.56 -8.79 -1.43
C SER A 79 5.11 -9.58 -0.25
N CYS A 80 4.40 -9.54 0.87
CA CYS A 80 4.67 -10.45 1.98
C CYS A 80 4.37 -11.91 1.57
N ALA A 81 4.97 -12.87 2.27
CA ALA A 81 4.85 -14.29 1.92
C ALA A 81 3.40 -14.81 1.99
N VAL A 82 2.62 -14.33 2.97
CA VAL A 82 1.20 -14.65 3.12
C VAL A 82 0.45 -13.35 3.40
N VAL A 83 -0.62 -13.13 2.66
CA VAL A 83 -1.52 -11.98 2.83
C VAL A 83 -2.93 -12.52 3.11
N GLY A 84 -3.39 -12.29 4.33
CA GLY A 84 -4.77 -12.47 4.78
C GLY A 84 -5.53 -11.17 4.59
N LEU A 85 -6.22 -11.06 3.46
CA LEU A 85 -7.09 -9.94 3.12
C LEU A 85 -8.38 -10.50 2.52
N ASP A 86 -9.54 -10.10 3.04
CA ASP A 86 -10.84 -10.61 2.57
C ASP A 86 -11.28 -10.04 1.21
N LEU A 87 -10.55 -9.05 0.72
CA LEU A 87 -10.72 -8.41 -0.58
C LEU A 87 -9.55 -8.76 -1.50
N PRO A 88 -9.74 -8.77 -2.84
CA PRO A 88 -8.63 -8.87 -3.77
C PRO A 88 -7.65 -7.72 -3.53
N GLY A 89 -6.38 -8.03 -3.31
CA GLY A 89 -5.37 -7.04 -2.96
C GLY A 89 -4.06 -7.66 -2.53
N ASP A 90 -3.15 -6.82 -2.06
CA ASP A 90 -1.81 -7.21 -1.64
C ASP A 90 -1.27 -6.29 -0.55
N VAL A 91 -0.32 -6.82 0.23
CA VAL A 91 0.48 -6.07 1.20
C VAL A 91 1.93 -6.20 0.80
N GLU A 92 2.52 -5.08 0.38
CA GLU A 92 3.90 -5.02 -0.06
C GLU A 92 4.74 -4.17 0.89
N THR A 93 6.00 -4.55 1.09
CA THR A 93 6.91 -3.87 2.00
C THR A 93 8.27 -3.62 1.36
N SER A 94 8.99 -2.63 1.88
CA SER A 94 10.38 -2.39 1.55
C SER A 94 11.09 -1.70 2.70
N GLU A 95 12.40 -1.87 2.78
CA GLU A 95 13.21 -1.30 3.85
C GLU A 95 14.40 -0.54 3.29
N GLU A 96 14.63 0.65 3.82
CA GLU A 96 15.78 1.48 3.49
C GLU A 96 16.73 1.51 4.68
N ASN A 97 17.94 1.00 4.49
CA ASN A 97 18.97 1.03 5.52
C ASN A 97 19.49 2.45 5.71
N LEU A 98 19.37 2.97 6.94
CA LEU A 98 19.87 4.29 7.32
C LEU A 98 21.22 4.22 8.05
N GLY A 99 21.79 3.03 8.19
CA GLY A 99 23.06 2.78 8.86
C GLY A 99 22.90 2.10 10.22
N ILE A 100 23.99 1.50 10.71
CA ILE A 100 23.97 0.64 11.91
C ILE A 100 23.55 1.37 13.19
N ASP A 101 23.77 2.68 13.28
CA ASP A 101 23.44 3.49 14.46
C ASP A 101 22.04 4.13 14.37
N VAL A 102 21.46 4.18 13.17
CA VAL A 102 20.16 4.82 12.92
C VAL A 102 19.05 3.78 12.80
N GLY A 103 19.32 2.67 12.10
CA GLY A 103 18.36 1.60 11.82
C GLY A 103 17.89 1.63 10.38
N ALA A 104 16.58 1.53 10.17
CA ALA A 104 15.99 1.49 8.84
C ALA A 104 14.66 2.25 8.76
N ASN A 105 14.31 2.71 7.58
CA ASN A 105 12.96 3.15 7.29
C ASN A 105 12.18 1.96 6.71
N VAL A 106 11.06 1.61 7.34
CA VAL A 106 10.18 0.52 6.91
C VAL A 106 8.99 1.12 6.20
N PHE A 107 8.79 0.75 4.94
CA PHE A 107 7.67 1.16 4.11
C PHE A 107 6.70 0.00 3.97
N VAL A 108 5.41 0.32 4.03
CA VAL A 108 4.30 -0.61 3.81
C VAL A 108 3.35 0.02 2.80
N LYS A 109 2.89 -0.79 1.86
CA LYS A 109 1.81 -0.49 0.93
C LYS A 109 0.74 -1.54 1.06
N LEU A 110 -0.49 -1.10 1.33
CA LEU A 110 -1.68 -1.93 1.23
C LEU A 110 -2.42 -1.53 -0.05
N SER A 111 -2.75 -2.51 -0.88
CA SER A 111 -3.61 -2.33 -2.05
C SER A 111 -4.81 -3.26 -1.97
N PHE A 112 -6.00 -2.79 -2.36
CA PHE A 112 -7.20 -3.63 -2.41
C PHE A 112 -8.24 -3.09 -3.37
N HIS A 113 -9.03 -3.97 -3.97
CA HIS A 113 -10.17 -3.63 -4.82
C HIS A 113 -11.47 -3.71 -4.04
N GLN A 114 -12.27 -2.64 -4.12
CA GLN A 114 -13.60 -2.57 -3.52
C GLN A 114 -14.52 -1.78 -4.44
N GLU A 115 -15.69 -2.35 -4.76
CA GLU A 115 -16.73 -1.68 -5.57
C GLU A 115 -16.23 -1.13 -6.92
N GLY A 116 -15.28 -1.81 -7.56
CA GLY A 116 -14.69 -1.39 -8.84
C GLY A 116 -13.68 -0.25 -8.73
N VAL A 117 -13.13 -0.02 -7.53
CA VAL A 117 -12.06 0.95 -7.27
C VAL A 117 -10.88 0.24 -6.62
N GLU A 118 -9.70 0.42 -7.17
CA GLU A 118 -8.42 0.06 -6.57
C GLU A 118 -8.01 1.14 -5.56
N TYR A 119 -7.93 0.77 -4.30
CA TYR A 119 -7.41 1.62 -3.24
C TYR A 119 -5.97 1.26 -2.95
N THR A 120 -5.12 2.26 -2.80
CA THR A 120 -3.74 2.11 -2.34
C THR A 120 -3.50 3.01 -1.14
N TYR A 121 -2.97 2.43 -0.08
CA TYR A 121 -2.49 3.11 1.11
C TYR A 121 -1.00 2.87 1.23
N THR A 122 -0.21 3.90 1.50
CA THR A 122 1.22 3.74 1.85
C THR A 122 1.53 4.45 3.14
N GLY A 123 2.38 3.84 3.97
CA GLY A 123 2.93 4.46 5.16
C GLY A 123 4.37 4.02 5.38
N ASN A 124 5.09 4.76 6.20
CA ASN A 124 6.45 4.39 6.58
C ASN A 124 6.77 4.81 8.01
N GLN A 125 7.77 4.16 8.60
CA GLN A 125 8.30 4.52 9.91
C GLN A 125 9.79 4.24 9.99
N THR A 126 10.54 5.20 10.55
CA THR A 126 11.94 4.99 10.90
C THR A 126 12.04 4.25 12.23
N VAL A 127 12.75 3.13 12.22
CA VAL A 127 12.88 2.24 13.37
C VAL A 127 14.34 2.00 13.71
N LYS A 128 14.61 1.93 15.01
CA LYS A 128 15.95 1.68 15.54
C LYS A 128 16.36 0.22 15.29
N PRO A 129 17.66 -0.08 15.29
CA PRO A 129 18.14 -1.45 15.17
C PRO A 129 17.72 -2.32 16.37
N THR A 130 17.51 -3.61 16.14
CA THR A 130 16.94 -4.57 17.10
C THR A 130 17.98 -5.19 18.05
N PHE A 131 18.95 -4.42 18.55
CA PHE A 131 20.11 -4.88 19.35
C PHE A 131 19.80 -5.64 20.67
N GLY A 132 18.54 -5.96 20.96
CA GLY A 132 18.11 -6.71 22.14
C GLY A 132 16.87 -7.59 21.93
N GLY A 133 16.43 -7.79 20.68
CA GLY A 133 15.27 -8.61 20.36
C GLY A 133 14.28 -7.91 19.42
N PRO A 134 13.19 -8.62 19.03
CA PRO A 134 12.22 -8.09 18.09
C PRO A 134 11.55 -6.80 18.59
N LEU A 135 11.30 -5.87 17.68
CA LEU A 135 10.58 -4.64 17.98
C LEU A 135 9.14 -4.70 17.44
N GLU A 136 8.28 -3.92 18.08
CA GLU A 136 6.92 -3.65 17.62
C GLU A 136 6.72 -2.15 17.51
N PHE A 137 6.01 -1.73 16.47
CA PHE A 137 5.73 -0.32 16.23
C PHE A 137 4.53 -0.15 15.31
N TYR A 138 3.98 1.06 15.28
CA TYR A 138 2.88 1.41 14.40
C TYR A 138 3.35 2.23 13.21
N ILE A 139 2.73 1.98 12.06
CA ILE A 139 2.81 2.79 10.86
C ILE A 139 1.44 3.40 10.62
N THR A 140 1.40 4.74 10.49
CA THR A 140 0.21 5.44 10.02
C THR A 140 0.37 5.68 8.51
N PRO A 141 -0.54 5.20 7.65
CA PRO A 141 -0.51 5.50 6.22
C PRO A 141 -0.60 7.00 5.99
N THR A 142 0.09 7.52 4.99
CA THR A 142 0.17 8.96 4.69
C THR A 142 -0.33 9.30 3.29
N VAL A 143 -0.29 8.34 2.36
CA VAL A 143 -0.80 8.51 1.01
C VAL A 143 -1.94 7.53 0.79
N VAL A 144 -3.04 8.05 0.25
CA VAL A 144 -4.20 7.27 -0.16
C VAL A 144 -4.54 7.65 -1.59
N THR A 145 -4.70 6.67 -2.45
CA THR A 145 -5.22 6.87 -3.81
C THR A 145 -6.37 5.89 -4.06
N GLY A 146 -7.41 6.34 -4.75
CA GLY A 146 -8.48 5.49 -5.28
C GLY A 146 -8.53 5.66 -6.79
N VAL A 147 -8.34 4.58 -7.53
CA VAL A 147 -8.37 4.58 -9.01
C VAL A 147 -9.49 3.64 -9.45
N PRO A 148 -10.48 4.10 -10.23
CA PRO A 148 -11.47 3.21 -10.79
C PRO A 148 -10.82 2.10 -11.63
N ASP A 149 -11.33 0.88 -11.51
CA ASP A 149 -10.91 -0.23 -12.35
C ASP A 149 -11.16 0.13 -13.82
N LYS A 150 -10.24 -0.27 -14.70
CA LYS A 150 -10.44 -0.07 -16.14
C LYS A 150 -11.66 -0.90 -16.57
N ALA A 151 -12.70 -0.21 -17.03
CA ALA A 151 -13.91 -0.80 -17.60
C ALA A 151 -13.62 -1.61 -18.88
#